data_AF-A0A8H5FS71-F1
#
_entry.id   AF-A0A8H5FS71-F1
#
_cell.length_a   1.000
_cell.length_b   1.000
_cell.length_c   1.000
_cell.angle_alpha   90.00
_cell.angle_beta   90.00
_cell.angle_gamma   90.00
#
_symmetry.space_group_name_H-M   'P 1'
#
loop_
_entity.id
_entity.type
_entity.pdbx_description
1 polymer ?
#
loop_
_entity_poly.entity_id
_entity_poly.type
_entity_poly.pdbx_seq_one_letter_code
_entity_poly.pdbx_strand_id
1 'polypeptide(L)'
;MTTLTAGEYHIRNGRWPVARNLLEDKSGHPKGVFTLWQDSQVRGPWKFEPARDIHHGFIFSSAGAPTGVLPPHGDDQKLFGFLLGEEPTVWKVTHVPSAGKNSFVITSAADGKFWYSIPPRPGADSTIPPPGSPPQVEIRRLLFNPVEPITYPPEVIFEVHRVE
;
A
#
# COMPACT_ATOMS: atom_id res chain seq x y z
N MET A 1 -22.10 -3.13 1.69
CA MET A 1 -20.80 -2.51 1.36
C MET A 1 -20.00 -2.41 2.64
N THR A 2 -18.78 -2.95 2.67
CA THR A 2 -17.86 -2.74 3.80
C THR A 2 -17.20 -1.38 3.59
N THR A 3 -17.64 -0.35 4.31
CA THR A 3 -17.03 0.98 4.24
C THR A 3 -15.91 1.05 5.28
N LEU A 4 -14.68 1.34 4.85
CA LEU A 4 -13.59 1.61 5.78
C LEU A 4 -13.81 2.97 6.47
N THR A 5 -13.47 3.03 7.75
CA THR A 5 -13.51 4.27 8.55
C THR A 5 -12.10 4.69 8.96
N ALA A 6 -11.95 5.87 9.54
CA ALA A 6 -10.74 6.22 10.26
C ALA A 6 -10.41 5.15 11.32
N GLY A 7 -9.12 4.88 11.54
CA GLY A 7 -8.67 3.88 12.50
C GLY A 7 -7.33 3.24 12.13
N GLU A 8 -6.98 2.20 12.85
CA GLU A 8 -5.75 1.44 12.63
C GLU A 8 -6.03 0.12 11.90
N TYR A 9 -5.16 -0.25 10.97
CA TYR A 9 -5.34 -1.39 10.08
C TYR A 9 -4.03 -2.14 9.79
N HIS A 10 -4.14 -3.43 9.50
CA HIS A 10 -3.13 -4.19 8.79
C HIS A 10 -3.49 -4.26 7.31
N ILE A 11 -2.51 -3.97 6.43
CA ILE A 11 -2.65 -4.11 4.98
C ILE A 11 -1.81 -5.30 4.52
N ARG A 12 -2.38 -6.15 3.69
CA ARG A 12 -1.68 -7.27 3.04
C ARG A 12 -1.97 -7.32 1.55
N ASN A 13 -1.06 -7.87 0.77
CA ASN A 13 -1.30 -8.29 -0.61
C ASN A 13 -1.22 -9.83 -0.63
N GLY A 14 -2.38 -10.49 -0.63
CA GLY A 14 -2.49 -11.90 -0.27
C GLY A 14 -1.97 -12.14 1.16
N ARG A 15 -1.06 -13.11 1.33
CA ARG A 15 -0.46 -13.42 2.65
C ARG A 15 0.66 -12.48 3.08
N TRP A 16 1.07 -11.55 2.24
CA TRP A 16 2.30 -10.76 2.43
C TRP A 16 1.98 -9.40 3.05
N PRO A 17 2.57 -9.04 4.20
CA PRO A 17 2.37 -7.74 4.82
C PRO A 17 2.85 -6.60 3.91
N VAL A 18 2.06 -5.54 3.79
CA VAL A 18 2.48 -4.30 3.12
C VAL A 18 2.80 -3.29 4.19
N ALA A 19 4.07 -2.91 4.35
CA ALA A 19 4.50 -1.99 5.41
C ALA A 19 5.91 -1.44 5.15
N ARG A 20 6.35 -0.51 6.00
CA ARG A 20 7.77 -0.17 6.15
C ARG A 20 8.54 -1.29 6.85
N ASN A 21 9.81 -1.42 6.49
CA ASN A 21 10.71 -2.39 7.13
C ASN A 21 11.01 -1.96 8.59
N LEU A 22 11.30 -2.92 9.47
CA LEU A 22 11.64 -2.63 10.87
C LEU A 22 13.01 -1.94 10.99
N LEU A 23 13.97 -2.40 10.17
CA LEU A 23 15.31 -1.87 10.09
C LEU A 23 15.37 -0.87 8.93
N GLU A 24 15.57 0.39 9.27
CA GLU A 24 15.73 1.49 8.33
C GLU A 24 16.97 2.29 8.76
N ASP A 25 17.62 2.95 7.79
CA ASP A 25 18.66 3.89 8.12
C ASP A 25 18.09 5.11 8.90
N LYS A 26 18.95 5.81 9.64
CA LYS A 26 18.56 6.95 10.49
C LYS A 26 18.42 8.28 9.75
N SER A 27 18.52 8.31 8.42
CA SER A 27 18.30 9.55 7.66
C SER A 27 16.83 9.98 7.73
N GLY A 28 16.60 11.28 7.59
CA GLY A 28 15.27 11.83 7.40
C GLY A 28 14.74 11.69 5.96
N HIS A 29 15.39 10.91 5.10
CA HIS A 29 14.89 10.66 3.76
C HIS A 29 13.60 9.82 3.79
N PRO A 30 12.69 10.02 2.81
CA PRO A 30 11.52 9.17 2.61
C PRO A 30 11.86 7.68 2.67
N LYS A 31 11.04 6.91 3.38
CA LYS A 31 11.26 5.46 3.58
C LYS A 31 10.34 4.65 2.69
N GLY A 32 10.87 3.66 2.00
CA GLY A 32 10.07 2.82 1.12
C GLY A 32 9.00 2.02 1.88
N VAL A 33 7.85 1.85 1.25
CA VAL A 33 6.81 0.89 1.69
C VAL A 33 6.90 -0.34 0.80
N PHE A 34 7.00 -1.51 1.41
CA PHE A 34 7.32 -2.76 0.73
C PHE A 34 6.24 -3.82 0.97
N THR A 35 6.16 -4.76 0.05
CA THR A 35 5.47 -6.04 0.27
C THR A 35 6.48 -7.02 0.85
N LEU A 36 6.39 -7.22 2.16
CA LEU A 36 7.38 -7.91 2.97
C LEU A 36 7.16 -9.43 2.96
N TRP A 37 8.18 -10.18 3.38
CA TRP A 37 8.05 -11.63 3.61
C TRP A 37 7.02 -11.92 4.69
N GLN A 38 6.36 -13.08 4.63
CA GLN A 38 5.20 -13.44 5.43
C GLN A 38 5.51 -13.35 6.93
N ASP A 39 6.72 -13.75 7.32
CA ASP A 39 7.19 -13.78 8.71
C ASP A 39 7.98 -12.52 9.10
N SER A 40 7.96 -11.48 8.25
CA SER A 40 8.62 -10.21 8.56
C SER A 40 7.92 -9.53 9.71
N GLN A 41 8.70 -9.05 10.67
CA GLN A 41 8.20 -8.10 11.65
C GLN A 41 7.92 -6.76 10.96
N VAL A 42 6.70 -6.25 11.12
CA VAL A 42 6.27 -4.97 10.57
C VAL A 42 6.28 -3.89 11.66
N ARG A 43 6.63 -2.66 11.29
CA ARG A 43 6.61 -1.54 12.25
C ARG A 43 5.19 -0.97 12.40
N GLY A 44 4.45 -1.54 13.35
CA GLY A 44 3.12 -1.06 13.78
C GLY A 44 2.03 -1.18 12.71
N PRO A 45 0.77 -0.86 13.07
CA PRO A 45 -0.32 -0.82 12.10
C PRO A 45 -0.25 0.43 11.22
N TRP A 46 -1.00 0.39 10.13
CA TRP A 46 -1.32 1.56 9.33
C TRP A 46 -2.37 2.41 10.04
N LYS A 47 -2.23 3.72 9.99
CA LYS A 47 -3.25 4.66 10.46
C LYS A 47 -3.95 5.31 9.29
N PHE A 48 -5.27 5.23 9.27
CA PHE A 48 -6.13 5.83 8.25
C PHE A 48 -6.82 7.05 8.86
N GLU A 49 -6.56 8.22 8.29
CA GLU A 49 -7.16 9.49 8.74
C GLU A 49 -7.92 10.11 7.57
N PRO A 50 -9.14 10.64 7.76
CA PRO A 50 -9.85 11.31 6.67
C PRO A 50 -9.03 12.49 6.16
N ALA A 51 -8.86 12.60 4.85
CA ALA A 51 -8.28 13.78 4.26
C ALA A 51 -9.20 14.98 4.55
N ARG A 52 -8.61 16.12 4.90
CA ARG A 52 -9.36 17.35 5.22
C ARG A 52 -9.85 18.09 3.97
N ASP A 53 -9.50 17.59 2.80
CA ASP A 53 -9.76 18.24 1.53
C ASP A 53 -11.04 17.76 0.83
N ILE A 54 -11.32 18.35 -0.33
CA ILE A 54 -12.52 18.09 -1.14
C ILE A 54 -12.49 16.73 -1.85
N HIS A 55 -11.38 15.98 -1.80
CA HIS A 55 -11.18 14.83 -2.67
C HIS A 55 -11.78 13.53 -2.15
N HIS A 56 -12.42 13.56 -0.96
CA HIS A 56 -13.05 12.43 -0.28
C HIS A 56 -12.13 11.20 -0.30
N GLY A 57 -11.20 11.13 0.66
CA GLY A 57 -10.24 10.04 0.79
C GLY A 57 -9.59 10.01 2.16
N PHE A 58 -8.46 9.34 2.24
CA PHE A 58 -7.70 9.14 3.47
C PHE A 58 -6.23 9.52 3.29
N ILE A 59 -5.62 10.05 4.34
CA ILE A 59 -4.18 10.02 4.53
C ILE A 59 -3.83 8.71 5.22
N PHE A 60 -2.93 7.95 4.61
CA PHE A 60 -2.42 6.70 5.16
C PHE A 60 -1.07 6.95 5.77
N SER A 61 -0.89 6.52 7.03
CA SER A 61 0.40 6.57 7.69
C SER A 61 0.90 5.16 8.00
N SER A 62 2.17 4.90 7.70
CA SER A 62 2.88 3.67 8.05
C SER A 62 4.00 4.00 9.03
N ALA A 63 4.02 3.32 10.17
CA ALA A 63 4.99 3.57 11.23
C ALA A 63 5.07 5.06 11.66
N GLY A 64 3.90 5.69 11.81
CA GLY A 64 3.79 7.09 12.24
C GLY A 64 4.14 8.14 11.18
N ALA A 65 4.50 7.75 9.96
CA ALA A 65 4.79 8.67 8.86
C ALA A 65 3.69 8.61 7.80
N PRO A 66 3.12 9.74 7.36
CA PRO A 66 2.15 9.75 6.29
C PRO A 66 2.81 9.32 4.97
N THR A 67 2.02 8.79 4.04
CA THR A 67 2.55 8.15 2.83
C THR A 67 2.18 8.89 1.56
N GLY A 68 3.02 8.74 0.54
CA GLY A 68 2.80 9.35 -0.75
C GLY A 68 3.80 8.93 -1.82
N VAL A 69 3.75 9.66 -2.93
CA VAL A 69 4.67 9.54 -4.06
C VAL A 69 5.58 10.74 -4.15
N LEU A 70 6.87 10.52 -4.42
CA LEU A 70 7.79 11.62 -4.70
C LEU A 70 7.63 12.09 -6.16
N PRO A 71 7.79 13.40 -6.44
CA PRO A 71 7.96 13.90 -7.80
C PRO A 71 9.28 13.41 -8.43
N PRO A 72 9.38 13.29 -9.77
CA PRO A 72 8.34 13.55 -10.77
C PRO A 72 7.36 12.38 -10.96
N HIS A 73 6.16 12.70 -11.43
CA HIS A 73 5.04 11.76 -11.61
C HIS A 73 5.15 10.91 -12.89
N GLY A 74 6.20 10.10 -13.00
CA GLY A 74 6.33 9.11 -14.08
C GLY A 74 5.38 7.91 -13.93
N ASP A 75 5.54 6.89 -14.77
CA ASP A 75 4.75 5.66 -14.70
C ASP A 75 5.27 4.64 -13.68
N ASP A 76 6.50 4.82 -13.18
CA ASP A 76 7.15 3.95 -12.19
C ASP A 76 7.30 4.62 -10.83
N GLN A 77 6.24 5.27 -10.36
CA GLN A 77 6.24 5.87 -9.03
C GLN A 77 6.29 4.78 -7.96
N LYS A 78 6.94 5.09 -6.84
CA LYS A 78 7.04 4.22 -5.68
C LYS A 78 6.35 4.87 -4.49
N LEU A 79 5.82 4.03 -3.60
CA LEU A 79 5.18 4.46 -2.37
C LEU A 79 6.23 4.65 -1.27
N PHE A 80 6.20 5.80 -0.61
CA PHE A 80 7.09 6.15 0.50
C PHE A 80 6.30 6.62 1.72
N GLY A 81 6.89 6.46 2.91
CA GLY A 81 6.55 7.18 4.11
C GLY A 81 7.43 8.42 4.25
N PHE A 82 6.81 9.57 4.45
CA PHE A 82 7.41 10.90 4.48
C PHE A 82 7.79 11.31 5.90
N LEU A 83 9.06 11.65 6.10
CA LEU A 83 9.61 11.92 7.43
C LEU A 83 9.82 13.42 7.69
N LEU A 84 9.94 14.26 6.65
CA LEU A 84 10.39 15.65 6.78
C LEU A 84 9.46 16.67 6.11
N GLY A 85 8.15 16.43 6.17
CA GLY A 85 7.15 17.42 5.78
C GLY A 85 6.80 17.43 4.30
N GLU A 86 7.12 16.36 3.57
CA GLU A 86 6.56 16.15 2.25
C GLU A 86 5.02 16.03 2.32
N GLU A 87 4.33 16.65 1.35
CA GLU A 87 2.87 16.64 1.30
C GLU A 87 2.34 15.22 1.04
N PRO A 88 1.46 14.69 1.90
CA PRO A 88 1.00 13.32 1.78
C PRO A 88 0.04 13.15 0.62
N THR A 89 0.04 11.96 0.03
CA THR A 89 -0.93 11.63 -1.02
C THR A 89 -2.26 11.23 -0.39
N VAL A 90 -3.36 11.77 -0.94
CA VAL A 90 -4.70 11.35 -0.57
C VAL A 90 -5.06 10.08 -1.32
N TRP A 91 -5.44 9.05 -0.58
CA TRP A 91 -5.78 7.73 -1.09
C TRP A 91 -7.29 7.48 -1.03
N LYS A 92 -7.82 6.85 -2.08
CA LYS A 92 -9.19 6.32 -2.13
C LYS A 92 -9.14 4.81 -2.00
N VAL A 93 -10.14 4.26 -1.33
CA VAL A 93 -10.27 2.81 -1.16
C VAL A 93 -11.60 2.36 -1.70
N THR A 94 -11.58 1.40 -2.61
CA THR A 94 -12.78 0.83 -3.21
C THR A 94 -12.89 -0.64 -2.88
N HIS A 95 -14.01 -1.06 -2.30
CA HIS A 95 -14.27 -2.46 -1.95
C HIS A 95 -14.40 -3.31 -3.22
N VAL A 96 -13.79 -4.49 -3.22
CA VAL A 96 -13.83 -5.50 -4.29
C VAL A 96 -14.51 -6.76 -3.74
N PRO A 97 -15.86 -6.84 -3.75
CA PRO A 97 -16.58 -7.95 -3.14
C PRO A 97 -16.23 -9.32 -3.73
N SER A 98 -15.95 -9.38 -5.03
CA SER A 98 -15.56 -10.59 -5.74
C SER A 98 -14.24 -11.19 -5.26
N ALA A 99 -13.38 -10.39 -4.62
CA ALA A 99 -12.09 -10.82 -4.09
C ALA A 99 -12.12 -11.09 -2.58
N GLY A 100 -13.23 -10.81 -1.88
CA GLY A 100 -13.38 -11.06 -0.45
C GLY A 100 -14.00 -9.91 0.35
N LYS A 101 -14.32 -10.20 1.63
CA LYS A 101 -15.00 -9.24 2.53
C LYS A 101 -14.16 -8.01 2.87
N ASN A 102 -12.84 -8.20 2.95
CA ASN A 102 -11.86 -7.17 3.33
C ASN A 102 -10.91 -6.82 2.17
N SER A 103 -11.33 -7.09 0.93
CA SER A 103 -10.51 -6.94 -0.25
C SER A 103 -10.80 -5.62 -0.94
N PHE A 104 -9.77 -4.81 -1.19
CA PHE A 104 -9.91 -3.45 -1.70
C PHE A 104 -8.87 -3.14 -2.77
N VAL A 105 -9.19 -2.20 -3.66
CA VAL A 105 -8.18 -1.47 -4.45
C VAL A 105 -7.91 -0.12 -3.80
N ILE A 106 -6.66 0.30 -3.82
CA ILE A 106 -6.21 1.59 -3.28
C ILE A 106 -5.71 2.44 -4.45
N THR A 107 -6.27 3.64 -4.62
CA THR A 107 -5.93 4.56 -5.71
C THR A 107 -5.59 5.95 -5.20
N SER A 108 -4.67 6.63 -5.88
CA SER A 108 -4.42 8.06 -5.68
C SER A 108 -5.67 8.85 -6.04
N ALA A 109 -6.10 9.75 -5.16
CA ALA A 109 -7.27 10.59 -5.39
C ALA A 109 -7.05 11.63 -6.51
N ALA A 110 -5.80 12.00 -6.78
CA ALA A 110 -5.42 13.04 -7.73
C ALA A 110 -5.46 12.55 -9.18
N ASP A 111 -4.96 11.34 -9.45
CA ASP A 111 -4.75 10.83 -10.81
C ASP A 111 -5.25 9.40 -11.04
N GLY A 112 -5.86 8.78 -10.02
CA GLY A 112 -6.45 7.45 -10.11
C GLY A 112 -5.44 6.31 -10.25
N LYS A 113 -4.13 6.56 -10.09
CA LYS A 113 -3.11 5.51 -10.12
C LYS A 113 -3.28 4.54 -8.96
N PHE A 114 -3.10 3.25 -9.22
CA PHE A 114 -3.29 2.16 -8.27
C PHE A 114 -2.02 1.89 -7.50
N TRP A 115 -2.19 1.49 -6.24
CA TRP A 115 -1.17 0.68 -5.59
C TRP A 115 -1.03 -0.64 -6.34
N TYR A 116 0.20 -1.00 -6.65
CA TYR A 116 0.57 -2.20 -7.38
C TYR A 116 1.71 -2.89 -6.63
N SER A 117 1.52 -4.15 -6.31
CA SER A 117 2.45 -4.98 -5.56
C SER A 117 2.63 -6.31 -6.25
N ILE A 118 3.88 -6.72 -6.45
CA ILE A 118 4.20 -8.08 -6.86
C ILE A 118 4.59 -8.85 -5.59
N PRO A 119 3.82 -9.86 -5.18
CA PRO A 119 4.18 -10.73 -4.08
C PRO A 119 5.61 -11.29 -4.22
N PRO A 120 6.36 -11.42 -3.11
CA PRO A 120 7.62 -12.15 -3.12
C PRO A 120 7.41 -13.60 -3.59
N ARG A 121 8.31 -14.12 -4.45
CA ARG A 121 8.18 -15.48 -5.02
C ARG A 121 8.41 -16.57 -3.95
N PRO A 122 7.47 -17.53 -3.76
CA PRO A 122 7.71 -18.70 -2.91
C PRO A 122 8.84 -19.57 -3.48
N GLY A 123 9.80 -19.98 -2.65
CA GLY A 123 10.92 -20.85 -3.05
C GLY A 123 12.30 -20.18 -3.11
N ALA A 124 12.37 -18.87 -2.88
CA ALA A 124 13.56 -18.31 -2.24
C ALA A 124 13.49 -18.75 -0.77
N ASP A 125 14.39 -19.64 -0.37
CA ASP A 125 14.46 -20.24 0.96
C ASP A 125 14.22 -19.17 2.05
N SER A 126 13.25 -19.37 2.93
CA SER A 126 12.94 -18.40 4.01
C SER A 126 14.08 -18.25 5.02
N THR A 127 15.13 -19.08 4.92
CA THR A 127 16.36 -18.98 5.71
C THR A 127 17.47 -18.18 5.02
N ILE A 128 17.36 -17.90 3.71
CA ILE A 128 18.28 -17.08 2.94
C ILE A 128 17.43 -16.08 2.17
N PRO A 129 17.29 -14.80 2.62
CA PRO A 129 16.57 -13.81 1.83
C PRO A 129 17.16 -13.84 0.42
N PRO A 130 16.34 -13.94 -0.64
CA PRO A 130 16.88 -13.92 -1.99
C PRO A 130 17.74 -12.68 -2.14
N PRO A 131 18.80 -12.71 -2.99
CA PRO A 131 19.56 -11.52 -3.29
C PRO A 131 18.61 -10.50 -3.95
N GLY A 132 18.05 -9.61 -3.13
CA GLY A 132 16.99 -8.70 -3.53
C GLY A 132 16.15 -8.28 -2.34
N SER A 133 16.15 -6.98 -2.04
CA SER A 133 15.21 -6.36 -1.10
C SER A 133 13.76 -6.73 -1.46
N PRO A 134 12.83 -6.82 -0.49
CA PRO A 134 11.42 -7.01 -0.79
C PRO A 134 10.95 -5.94 -1.79
N PRO A 135 10.01 -6.27 -2.69
CA PRO A 135 9.56 -5.32 -3.71
C PRO A 135 8.86 -4.13 -3.04
N GLN A 136 9.28 -2.92 -3.42
CA GLN A 136 8.62 -1.70 -3.00
C GLN A 136 7.29 -1.57 -3.76
N VAL A 137 6.23 -1.14 -3.06
CA VAL A 137 4.92 -0.89 -3.66
C VAL A 137 5.07 0.21 -4.71
N GLU A 138 4.50 -0.06 -5.88
CA GLU A 138 4.49 0.83 -7.04
C GLU A 138 3.15 1.53 -7.14
N ILE A 139 3.15 2.71 -7.75
CA ILE A 139 1.96 3.52 -8.01
C ILE A 139 1.83 3.70 -9.52
N ARG A 140 0.87 3.00 -10.13
CA ARG A 140 0.79 2.84 -11.59
C ARG A 140 -0.61 3.02 -12.15
N ARG A 141 -0.69 3.40 -13.43
CA ARG A 141 -1.92 3.22 -14.20
C ARG A 141 -2.06 1.74 -14.57
N LEU A 142 -3.25 1.18 -14.39
CA LEU A 142 -3.53 -0.16 -14.88
C LEU A 142 -4.01 -0.07 -16.33
N LEU A 143 -3.32 -0.80 -17.20
CA LEU A 143 -3.76 -1.04 -18.57
C LEU A 143 -4.57 -2.34 -18.56
N PHE A 144 -5.85 -2.26 -18.20
CA PHE A 144 -6.75 -3.40 -18.31
C PHE A 144 -8.11 -2.98 -18.86
N ASN A 145 -8.74 -3.90 -19.59
CA ASN A 145 -10.08 -3.71 -20.09
C ASN A 145 -11.05 -4.22 -19.01
N PRO A 146 -11.85 -3.33 -18.37
CA PRO A 146 -12.84 -3.78 -17.41
C PRO A 146 -13.91 -4.59 -18.14
N VAL A 147 -14.01 -5.88 -17.81
CA VAL A 147 -15.17 -6.71 -18.14
C VAL A 147 -16.11 -6.65 -16.96
N GLU A 148 -17.42 -6.52 -17.17
CA GLU A 148 -18.38 -6.51 -16.06
C GLU A 148 -18.74 -7.94 -15.62
N PRO A 149 -18.65 -8.27 -14.31
CA PRO A 149 -18.18 -7.43 -13.21
C PRO A 149 -16.66 -7.22 -13.21
N ILE A 150 -16.22 -5.99 -12.88
CA ILE A 150 -14.81 -5.60 -12.91
C ILE A 150 -13.97 -6.61 -12.11
N THR A 151 -13.07 -7.28 -12.81
CA THR A 151 -12.10 -8.20 -12.20
C THR A 151 -10.74 -7.54 -12.19
N TYR A 152 -10.24 -7.25 -10.99
CA TYR A 152 -8.91 -6.68 -10.80
C TYR A 152 -7.85 -7.79 -10.76
N PRO A 153 -6.63 -7.52 -11.26
CA PRO A 153 -5.51 -8.42 -11.07
C PRO A 153 -5.12 -8.48 -9.58
N PRO A 154 -4.61 -9.63 -9.09
CA PRO A 154 -4.27 -9.80 -7.68
C PRO A 154 -3.22 -8.81 -7.16
N GLU A 155 -2.38 -8.27 -8.04
CA GLU A 155 -1.32 -7.30 -7.72
C GLU A 155 -1.86 -5.95 -7.22
N VAL A 156 -3.14 -5.64 -7.44
CA VAL A 156 -3.77 -4.40 -6.95
C VAL A 156 -4.83 -4.63 -5.89
N ILE A 157 -5.06 -5.89 -5.51
CA ILE A 157 -6.02 -6.25 -4.48
C ILE A 157 -5.28 -6.35 -3.15
N PHE A 158 -5.73 -5.54 -2.19
CA PHE A 158 -5.17 -5.50 -0.85
C PHE A 158 -6.23 -5.91 0.18
N GLU A 159 -5.84 -6.78 1.09
CA GLU A 159 -6.63 -7.13 2.26
C GLU A 159 -6.39 -6.10 3.35
N VAL A 160 -7.45 -5.43 3.82
CA VAL A 160 -7.37 -4.38 4.85
C VAL A 160 -8.16 -4.81 6.08
N HIS A 161 -7.46 -5.14 7.17
CA HIS A 161 -8.02 -5.66 8.40
C HIS A 161 -7.90 -4.63 9.51
N ARG A 162 -8.99 -4.29 10.20
CA ARG A 162 -8.94 -3.38 11.34
C ARG A 162 -8.16 -4.03 12.48
N VAL A 163 -7.33 -3.23 13.16
CA VAL A 163 -6.69 -3.65 14.42
C VAL A 163 -7.76 -3.62 15.51
N GLU A 164 -7.85 -4.70 16.27
CA GLU A 164 -8.75 -4.85 17.43
C GLU A 164 -8.20 -4.13 18.66
#